data_AF-A0A2J8P8F2-F1
#
_entry.id   AF-A0A2J8P8F2-F1
#
_cell.length_a   1.000
_cell.length_b   1.000
_cell.length_c   1.000
_cell.angle_alpha   90.00
_cell.angle_beta   90.00
_cell.angle_gamma   90.00
#
_symmetry.space_group_name_H-M   'P 1'
#
loop_
_entity.id
_entity.type
_entity.pdbx_description
1 polymer ?
#
loop_
_entity_poly.entity_id
_entity_poly.type
_entity_poly.pdbx_seq_one_letter_code
_entity_poly.pdbx_strand_id
1 'polypeptide(L)'
;MAPSAWAICWLLGGLLLHGGSSGPSPGPSVPRLRHSYRGAMVRKPSSTMWMETFSRYLLSANRSAIFLGPQGSLNLQAMYLDEYRDRLFLGGLDALYSLRLDQAWPDPQEVLWPPQPGQREECVRKGRDPLTECANFVRVLQPHNRTHLLACGTGAFQPTCALITVGHRGEHVLHLEPGSVESGRG
;
A
#
# COMPACT_ATOMS: atom_id res chain seq x y z
N MET A 1 3.11 -5.41 29.52
CA MET A 1 2.19 -6.01 30.51
C MET A 1 0.78 -5.59 30.13
N ALA A 2 -0.08 -6.55 29.80
CA ALA A 2 -1.43 -6.34 29.31
C ALA A 2 -2.33 -5.65 30.36
N PRO A 3 -3.42 -5.02 29.91
CA PRO A 3 -4.70 -5.53 30.37
C PRO A 3 -5.70 -5.66 29.21
N SER A 4 -6.00 -6.90 28.87
CA SER A 4 -7.25 -7.33 28.25
C SER A 4 -8.32 -7.52 29.33
N ALA A 5 -9.58 -7.39 28.91
CA ALA A 5 -10.76 -8.03 29.50
C ALA A 5 -11.43 -7.38 30.71
N TRP A 6 -12.09 -6.23 30.52
CA TRP A 6 -13.29 -5.86 31.32
C TRP A 6 -14.41 -5.22 30.45
N ALA A 7 -14.53 -5.67 29.20
CA ALA A 7 -15.66 -5.35 28.33
C ALA A 7 -16.35 -6.62 27.82
N ILE A 8 -16.63 -7.57 28.73
CA ILE A 8 -17.70 -8.55 28.57
C ILE A 8 -18.28 -8.78 29.97
N CYS A 9 -19.46 -8.22 30.23
CA CYS A 9 -20.56 -9.05 30.73
C CYS A 9 -21.89 -8.36 30.41
N TRP A 10 -22.54 -8.91 29.39
CA TRP A 10 -23.97 -8.75 29.17
C TRP A 10 -24.75 -9.31 30.38
N LEU A 11 -25.87 -8.65 30.67
CA LEU A 11 -27.10 -9.18 31.26
C LEU A 11 -27.02 -9.83 32.67
N LEU A 12 -27.77 -9.19 33.59
CA LEU A 12 -28.40 -9.67 34.83
C LEU A 12 -27.82 -9.12 36.16
N GLY A 13 -28.68 -8.40 36.88
CA GLY A 13 -28.63 -8.12 38.32
C GLY A 13 -27.58 -7.09 38.73
N GLY A 14 -27.90 -5.91 39.27
CA GLY A 14 -28.91 -5.66 40.29
C GLY A 14 -28.25 -5.67 41.68
N LEU A 15 -28.33 -4.53 42.37
CA LEU A 15 -28.06 -4.26 43.78
C LEU A 15 -26.61 -3.91 44.23
N LEU A 16 -26.52 -2.61 44.57
CA LEU A 16 -26.11 -2.05 45.87
C LEU A 16 -24.65 -2.03 46.32
N LEU A 17 -24.37 -0.88 46.96
CA LEU A 17 -23.34 -0.54 47.96
C LEU A 17 -22.06 0.11 47.39
N HIS A 18 -21.45 1.13 48.01
CA HIS A 18 -21.84 2.16 48.99
C HIS A 18 -20.56 3.02 49.19
N GLY A 19 -20.72 4.32 49.45
CA GLY A 19 -19.69 5.19 50.09
C GLY A 19 -18.53 5.66 49.21
N GLY A 20 -18.08 6.92 49.21
CA GLY A 20 -18.36 8.07 50.07
C GLY A 20 -17.06 8.68 50.61
N SER A 21 -16.86 9.99 50.34
CA SER A 21 -15.98 10.96 51.07
C SER A 21 -14.45 10.85 50.91
N SER A 22 -13.59 11.90 50.93
CA SER A 22 -13.70 13.38 50.99
C SER A 22 -12.30 14.06 50.97
N GLY A 23 -12.14 15.15 50.19
CA GLY A 23 -11.31 16.36 50.45
C GLY A 23 -9.77 16.35 50.21
N PRO A 24 -9.05 17.51 50.16
CA PRO A 24 -9.45 18.87 49.73
C PRO A 24 -8.44 19.63 48.80
N SER A 25 -8.98 20.52 47.94
CA SER A 25 -8.61 21.90 47.47
C SER A 25 -7.16 22.42 47.17
N PRO A 26 -7.01 23.51 46.36
CA PRO A 26 -6.05 23.55 45.24
C PRO A 26 -5.01 24.71 45.23
N GLY A 27 -4.03 24.61 44.31
CA GLY A 27 -3.09 25.66 43.87
C GLY A 27 -3.06 25.79 42.32
N PRO A 28 -2.40 26.83 41.75
CA PRO A 28 -3.05 27.72 40.77
C PRO A 28 -2.84 27.38 39.28
N SER A 29 -3.90 27.69 38.52
CA SER A 29 -3.94 28.14 37.12
C SER A 29 -3.08 27.43 36.07
N VAL A 30 -3.68 26.44 35.41
CA VAL A 30 -3.35 26.06 34.02
C VAL A 30 -4.57 26.41 33.15
N PRO A 31 -4.42 27.14 32.04
CA PRO A 31 -5.54 27.51 31.20
C PRO A 31 -6.13 26.24 30.56
N ARG A 32 -7.33 25.86 31.01
CA ARG A 32 -8.11 24.80 30.37
C ARG A 32 -8.61 25.30 29.02
N LEU A 33 -8.03 24.79 27.94
CA LEU A 33 -8.63 24.82 26.61
C LEU A 33 -10.00 24.12 26.70
N ARG A 34 -11.05 24.93 26.76
CA ARG A 34 -12.44 24.48 26.77
C ARG A 34 -12.77 24.02 25.36
N HIS A 35 -12.35 22.80 24.99
CA HIS A 35 -12.89 22.13 23.81
C HIS A 35 -14.36 21.80 24.08
N SER A 36 -15.21 22.72 23.65
CA SER A 36 -16.65 22.51 23.52
C SER A 36 -16.87 21.42 22.47
N TYR A 37 -16.77 20.15 22.86
CA TYR A 37 -17.39 19.07 22.11
C TYR A 37 -18.91 19.20 22.30
N ARG A 38 -19.53 20.08 21.51
CA ARG A 38 -20.94 19.90 21.19
C ARG A 38 -21.02 18.57 20.47
N GLY A 39 -21.62 17.59 21.13
CA GLY A 39 -21.98 16.31 20.54
C GLY A 39 -22.86 16.55 19.33
N ALA A 40 -22.25 16.51 18.15
CA ALA A 40 -22.94 16.00 16.99
C ALA A 40 -22.84 14.48 17.10
N MET A 41 -23.99 13.81 17.26
CA MET A 41 -24.08 12.40 16.92
C MET A 41 -23.73 12.26 15.44
N VAL A 42 -22.43 12.14 15.13
CA VAL A 42 -21.99 11.78 13.79
C VAL A 42 -22.32 10.30 13.68
N ARG A 43 -23.43 10.00 12.98
CA ARG A 43 -23.72 8.67 12.45
C ARG A 43 -22.42 8.05 12.00
N LYS A 44 -22.07 6.83 12.48
CA LYS A 44 -20.88 6.12 12.03
C LYS A 44 -20.82 6.22 10.51
N PRO A 45 -19.83 6.93 9.94
CA PRO A 45 -19.72 7.02 8.49
C PRO A 45 -19.55 5.61 7.91
N SER A 46 -20.17 5.36 6.76
CA SER A 46 -19.80 4.22 5.91
C SER A 46 -18.28 4.18 5.76
N SER A 47 -17.68 2.99 5.74
CA SER A 47 -16.22 2.81 5.59
C SER A 47 -15.64 3.61 4.42
N THR A 48 -16.42 3.77 3.34
CA THR A 48 -16.08 4.57 2.16
C THR A 48 -15.98 6.08 2.45
N MET A 49 -16.86 6.62 3.29
CA MET A 49 -16.88 8.05 3.63
C MET A 49 -15.70 8.47 4.51
N TRP A 50 -15.19 7.57 5.37
CA TRP A 50 -13.96 7.81 6.14
C TRP A 50 -12.72 7.84 5.26
N MET A 51 -12.58 6.91 4.32
CA MET A 51 -11.42 6.82 3.41
C MET A 51 -11.27 8.06 2.53
N GLU A 52 -12.39 8.56 1.96
CA GLU A 52 -12.39 9.79 1.19
C GLU A 52 -12.03 11.01 2.05
N THR A 53 -12.63 11.13 3.23
CA THR A 53 -12.38 12.26 4.13
C THR A 53 -10.93 12.28 4.61
N PHE A 54 -10.37 11.11 4.90
CA PHE A 54 -8.97 10.95 5.30
C PHE A 54 -8.00 11.26 4.16
N SER A 55 -8.29 10.78 2.93
CA SER A 55 -7.48 11.11 1.75
C SER A 55 -7.47 12.60 1.46
N ARG A 56 -8.64 13.26 1.55
CA ARG A 56 -8.74 14.73 1.42
C ARG A 56 -7.95 15.45 2.51
N TYR A 57 -7.97 14.94 3.74
CA TYR A 57 -7.16 15.49 4.83
C TYR A 57 -5.65 15.36 4.56
N LEU A 58 -5.18 14.18 4.14
CA LEU A 58 -3.77 13.95 3.80
C LEU A 58 -3.29 14.81 2.63
N LEU A 59 -4.12 14.98 1.60
CA LEU A 59 -3.84 15.86 0.47
C LEU A 59 -3.81 17.33 0.92
N SER A 60 -4.75 17.74 1.77
CA SER A 60 -4.83 19.11 2.29
C SER A 60 -3.61 19.52 3.12
N ALA A 61 -2.90 18.55 3.71
CA ALA A 61 -1.66 18.78 4.43
C ALA A 61 -0.46 19.03 3.50
N ASN A 62 -0.62 18.93 2.17
CA ASN A 62 0.44 19.04 1.14
C ASN A 62 1.68 18.17 1.43
N ARG A 63 1.45 17.02 2.07
CA ARG A 63 2.47 16.05 2.49
C ARG A 63 2.29 14.69 1.85
N SER A 64 1.31 14.55 0.96
CA SER A 64 1.00 13.30 0.26
C SER A 64 0.73 13.58 -1.20
N ALA A 65 1.11 12.63 -2.06
CA ALA A 65 0.82 12.65 -3.47
C ALA A 65 0.19 11.29 -3.84
N ILE A 66 -0.87 11.31 -4.63
CA ILE A 66 -1.53 10.10 -5.10
C ILE A 66 -0.92 9.71 -6.43
N PHE A 67 -0.51 8.45 -6.56
CA PHE A 67 -0.10 7.85 -7.81
C PHE A 67 -1.19 6.87 -8.26
N LEU A 68 -1.82 7.15 -9.41
CA LEU A 68 -2.87 6.31 -10.00
C LEU A 68 -2.36 5.49 -11.20
N GLY A 69 -1.13 5.75 -11.65
CA GLY A 69 -0.56 5.14 -12.84
C GLY A 69 -1.08 5.75 -14.14
N PRO A 70 -0.41 5.49 -15.27
CA PRO A 70 -0.85 5.95 -16.59
C PRO A 70 -2.22 5.37 -17.00
N GLN A 71 -2.53 4.15 -16.54
CA GLN A 71 -3.76 3.40 -16.88
C GLN A 71 -4.89 3.57 -15.83
N GLY A 72 -4.68 4.34 -14.76
CA GLY A 72 -5.69 4.61 -13.72
C GLY A 72 -5.96 3.47 -12.72
N SER A 73 -5.42 2.27 -12.95
CA SER A 73 -5.45 1.16 -11.99
C SER A 73 -4.10 0.45 -11.94
N LEU A 74 -3.46 0.44 -10.77
CA LEU A 74 -2.09 -0.08 -10.62
C LEU A 74 -2.02 -1.51 -10.04
N ASN A 75 -3.06 -1.95 -9.33
CA ASN A 75 -3.11 -3.20 -8.56
C ASN A 75 -1.73 -3.55 -7.94
N LEU A 76 -1.22 -2.62 -7.13
CA LEU A 76 0.12 -2.68 -6.58
C LEU A 76 0.26 -3.83 -5.60
N GLN A 77 1.29 -4.64 -5.77
CA GLN A 77 1.52 -5.84 -4.96
C GLN A 77 2.96 -5.97 -4.47
N ALA A 78 3.91 -5.30 -5.13
CA ALA A 78 5.30 -5.24 -4.71
C ALA A 78 5.79 -3.80 -4.66
N MET A 79 6.68 -3.52 -3.71
CA MET A 79 7.31 -2.21 -3.53
C MET A 79 8.75 -2.40 -3.07
N TYR A 80 9.67 -1.63 -3.65
CA TYR A 80 11.06 -1.58 -3.25
C TYR A 80 11.54 -0.13 -3.21
N LEU A 81 11.96 0.32 -2.02
CA LEU A 81 12.52 1.65 -1.80
C LEU A 81 14.04 1.59 -1.98
N ASP A 82 14.55 2.47 -2.83
CA ASP A 82 15.98 2.61 -3.12
C ASP A 82 16.46 4.01 -2.79
N GLU A 83 16.94 4.16 -1.55
CA GLU A 83 17.47 5.43 -1.03
C GLU A 83 18.76 5.87 -1.74
N TYR A 84 19.51 4.95 -2.36
CA TYR A 84 20.74 5.32 -3.06
C TYR A 84 20.46 6.07 -4.37
N ARG A 85 19.35 5.72 -5.03
CA ARG A 85 18.91 6.34 -6.30
C ARG A 85 17.80 7.36 -6.13
N ASP A 86 17.34 7.60 -4.90
CA ASP A 86 16.17 8.42 -4.59
C ASP A 86 14.91 7.98 -5.35
N ARG A 87 14.68 6.66 -5.39
CA ARG A 87 13.61 6.02 -6.18
C ARG A 87 12.76 5.05 -5.38
N LEU A 88 11.49 4.99 -5.77
CA LEU A 88 10.54 3.97 -5.35
C LEU A 88 10.15 3.13 -6.56
N PHE A 89 10.43 1.83 -6.51
CA PHE A 89 10.02 0.88 -7.53
C PHE A 89 8.75 0.18 -7.09
N LEU A 90 7.79 0.08 -7.99
CA LEU A 90 6.49 -0.54 -7.75
C LEU A 90 6.24 -1.65 -8.76
N GLY A 91 5.71 -2.77 -8.31
CA GLY A 91 5.25 -3.87 -9.14
C GLY A 91 3.74 -4.01 -9.03
N GLY A 92 3.07 -4.08 -10.18
CA GLY A 92 1.62 -4.15 -10.28
C GLY A 92 1.15 -5.22 -11.26
N LEU A 93 -0.07 -5.01 -11.78
CA LEU A 93 -0.65 -5.80 -12.86
C LEU A 93 0.06 -5.48 -14.18
N ASP A 94 0.70 -6.48 -14.79
CA ASP A 94 1.35 -6.44 -16.10
C ASP A 94 2.38 -5.31 -16.27
N ALA A 95 2.84 -4.68 -15.19
CA ALA A 95 3.71 -3.51 -15.26
C ALA A 95 4.57 -3.32 -14.01
N LEU A 96 5.71 -2.67 -14.21
CA LEU A 96 6.54 -2.07 -13.16
C LEU A 96 6.65 -0.56 -13.37
N TYR A 97 6.77 0.16 -12.25
CA TYR A 97 6.90 1.61 -12.23
C TYR A 97 8.15 2.03 -11.47
N SER A 98 8.82 3.08 -11.96
CA SER A 98 9.88 3.77 -11.22
C SER A 98 9.46 5.21 -10.95
N LEU A 99 9.40 5.51 -9.66
CA LEU A 99 8.93 6.76 -9.12
C LEU A 99 10.08 7.50 -8.45
N ARG A 100 10.16 8.81 -8.71
CA ARG A 100 11.13 9.70 -8.06
C ARG A 100 10.63 10.11 -6.68
N LEU A 101 11.51 10.12 -5.68
CA LEU A 101 11.17 10.56 -4.32
C LEU A 101 11.26 12.08 -4.14
N ASP A 102 12.08 12.75 -4.95
CA ASP A 102 12.36 14.18 -4.86
C ASP A 102 11.29 15.07 -5.51
N GLN A 103 10.48 14.53 -6.42
CA GLN A 103 9.48 15.28 -7.16
C GLN A 103 8.17 14.49 -7.29
N ALA A 104 7.05 15.13 -6.95
CA ALA A 104 5.71 14.57 -7.13
C ALA A 104 5.34 14.50 -8.62
N TRP A 105 5.69 13.38 -9.25
CA TRP A 105 5.23 12.80 -10.53
C TRP A 105 5.30 13.61 -11.86
N PRO A 106 6.40 14.27 -12.26
CA PRO A 106 6.59 14.60 -13.66
C PRO A 106 7.22 13.39 -14.37
N ASP A 107 6.38 12.62 -15.05
CA ASP A 107 6.75 11.49 -15.93
C ASP A 107 7.29 10.21 -15.24
N PRO A 108 6.41 9.42 -14.57
CA PRO A 108 6.78 8.13 -14.02
C PRO A 108 7.22 7.17 -15.13
N GLN A 109 8.37 6.50 -14.97
CA GLN A 109 8.80 5.49 -15.93
C GLN A 109 7.98 4.21 -15.72
N GLU A 110 7.46 3.66 -16.81
CA GLU A 110 6.69 2.41 -16.83
C GLU A 110 7.36 1.42 -17.76
N VAL A 111 7.41 0.15 -17.34
CA VAL A 111 7.73 -0.97 -18.22
C VAL A 111 6.59 -1.98 -18.16
N LEU A 112 6.03 -2.29 -19.33
CA LEU A 112 5.02 -3.33 -19.47
C LEU A 112 5.71 -4.70 -19.42
N TRP A 113 5.17 -5.57 -18.59
CA TRP A 113 5.62 -6.94 -18.42
C TRP A 113 4.43 -7.91 -18.33
N PRO A 114 3.68 -8.10 -19.42
CA PRO A 114 2.58 -9.06 -19.48
C PRO A 114 3.11 -10.51 -19.47
N PRO A 115 2.23 -11.53 -19.31
CA PRO A 115 2.59 -12.93 -19.48
C PRO A 115 3.22 -13.21 -20.85
N GLN A 116 4.08 -14.22 -20.93
CA GLN A 116 4.68 -14.63 -22.21
C GLN A 116 3.61 -15.15 -23.19
N PRO A 117 3.84 -15.05 -24.51
CA PRO A 117 2.93 -15.59 -25.52
C PRO A 117 2.56 -17.06 -25.24
N GLY A 118 1.27 -17.39 -25.30
CA GLY A 118 0.77 -18.74 -24.99
C GLY A 118 0.41 -18.95 -23.52
N GLN A 119 1.04 -18.25 -22.56
CA GLN A 119 0.75 -18.43 -21.14
C GLN A 119 -0.66 -17.97 -20.77
N ARG A 120 -1.07 -16.83 -21.34
CA ARG A 120 -2.41 -16.28 -21.13
C ARG A 120 -3.49 -17.19 -21.70
N GLU A 121 -3.31 -17.66 -22.94
CA GLU A 121 -4.23 -18.57 -23.60
C GLU A 121 -4.35 -19.89 -22.83
N GLU A 122 -3.24 -20.42 -22.34
CA GLU A 122 -3.23 -21.64 -21.53
C GLU A 122 -3.94 -21.45 -20.19
N CYS A 123 -3.73 -20.31 -19.53
CA CYS A 123 -4.44 -19.95 -18.30
C CYS A 123 -5.96 -19.89 -18.52
N VAL A 124 -6.40 -19.23 -19.60
CA VAL A 124 -7.82 -19.13 -19.96
C VAL A 124 -8.39 -20.51 -20.32
N ARG A 125 -7.64 -21.35 -21.04
CA ARG A 125 -8.03 -22.72 -21.37
C ARG A 125 -8.21 -23.60 -20.12
N LYS A 126 -7.51 -23.29 -19.02
CA LYS A 126 -7.69 -23.93 -17.70
C LYS A 126 -8.89 -23.39 -16.92
N GLY A 127 -9.71 -22.51 -17.52
CA GLY A 127 -10.95 -22.00 -16.94
C GLY A 127 -10.79 -20.81 -15.99
N ARG A 128 -9.67 -20.08 -16.09
CA ARG A 128 -9.39 -18.89 -15.28
C ARG A 128 -9.90 -17.62 -15.95
N ASP A 129 -10.17 -16.59 -15.15
CA ASP A 129 -10.69 -15.33 -15.66
C ASP A 129 -9.62 -14.53 -16.45
N PRO A 130 -9.91 -14.12 -17.70
CA PRO A 130 -8.92 -13.50 -18.59
C PRO A 130 -8.52 -12.06 -18.20
N LEU A 131 -9.26 -11.41 -17.30
CA LEU A 131 -9.06 -10.01 -16.90
C LEU A 131 -8.45 -9.90 -15.50
N THR A 132 -8.78 -10.83 -14.61
CA THR A 132 -8.45 -10.75 -13.18
C THR A 132 -7.46 -11.81 -12.71
N GLU A 133 -7.32 -12.93 -13.42
CA GLU A 133 -6.43 -14.03 -13.02
C GLU A 133 -5.32 -14.31 -14.03
N CYS A 134 -5.61 -14.25 -15.34
CA CYS A 134 -4.65 -14.56 -16.41
C CYS A 134 -3.77 -13.37 -16.80
N ALA A 135 -3.08 -12.81 -15.80
CA ALA A 135 -2.14 -11.72 -15.96
C ALA A 135 -0.84 -11.98 -15.20
N ASN A 136 0.15 -11.13 -15.42
CA ASN A 136 1.39 -11.14 -14.67
C ASN A 136 1.30 -10.15 -13.52
N PHE A 137 1.14 -10.66 -12.31
CA PHE A 137 1.16 -9.85 -11.11
C PHE A 137 2.57 -9.86 -10.54
N VAL A 138 3.24 -8.71 -10.52
CA VAL A 138 4.58 -8.60 -9.96
C VAL A 138 4.52 -8.67 -8.43
N ARG A 139 5.17 -9.68 -7.86
CA ARG A 139 5.14 -9.99 -6.42
C ARG A 139 6.48 -9.75 -5.74
N VAL A 140 7.58 -9.84 -6.49
CA VAL A 140 8.93 -9.72 -5.95
C VAL A 140 9.65 -8.60 -6.69
N LEU A 141 10.27 -7.71 -5.91
CA LEU A 141 11.19 -6.69 -6.35
C LEU A 141 12.36 -6.65 -5.37
N GLN A 142 13.54 -7.04 -5.82
CA GLN A 142 14.72 -7.13 -4.97
C GLN A 142 15.97 -6.63 -5.69
N PRO A 143 16.94 -6.03 -4.98
CA PRO A 143 18.21 -5.66 -5.59
C PRO A 143 18.98 -6.91 -6.02
N HIS A 144 19.37 -6.97 -7.29
CA HIS A 144 20.20 -8.05 -7.82
C HIS A 144 21.67 -7.64 -7.82
N ASN A 145 21.96 -6.45 -8.36
CA ASN A 145 23.29 -5.86 -8.38
C ASN A 145 23.18 -4.32 -8.33
N ARG A 146 24.27 -3.61 -8.62
CA ARG A 146 24.32 -2.13 -8.59
C ARG A 146 23.61 -1.44 -9.76
N THR A 147 23.04 -2.16 -10.71
CA THR A 147 22.39 -1.62 -11.91
C THR A 147 21.08 -2.32 -12.25
N HIS A 148 20.74 -3.41 -11.56
CA HIS A 148 19.61 -4.28 -11.85
C HIS A 148 18.85 -4.65 -10.59
N LEU A 149 17.53 -4.73 -10.75
CA LEU A 149 16.61 -5.38 -9.82
C LEU A 149 16.20 -6.74 -10.38
N LEU A 150 16.07 -7.73 -9.50
CA LEU A 150 15.33 -8.95 -9.79
C LEU A 150 13.85 -8.68 -9.56
N ALA A 151 13.04 -8.90 -10.59
CA ALA A 151 11.60 -8.88 -10.52
C ALA A 151 11.05 -10.30 -10.76
N CYS A 152 10.06 -10.72 -9.97
CA CYS A 152 9.31 -11.95 -10.24
C CYS A 152 7.80 -11.69 -10.18
N GLY A 153 7.07 -12.32 -11.09
CA GLY A 153 5.62 -12.22 -11.17
C GLY A 153 4.95 -13.56 -11.47
N THR A 154 3.62 -13.57 -11.42
CA THR A 154 2.81 -14.79 -11.55
C THR A 154 2.74 -15.36 -12.96
N GLY A 155 3.02 -14.57 -14.00
CA GLY A 155 2.99 -14.97 -15.41
C GLY A 155 1.77 -15.82 -15.80
N ALA A 156 0.55 -15.41 -15.44
CA ALA A 156 -0.69 -16.18 -15.66
C ALA A 156 -0.62 -17.64 -15.13
N PHE A 157 -0.27 -17.81 -13.85
CA PHE A 157 -0.02 -19.10 -13.18
C PHE A 157 1.19 -19.88 -13.71
N GLN A 158 2.07 -19.22 -14.45
CA GLN A 158 3.38 -19.72 -14.83
C GLN A 158 4.41 -18.70 -14.38
N PRO A 159 4.89 -18.78 -13.12
CA PRO A 159 5.72 -17.73 -12.53
C PRO A 159 6.96 -17.50 -13.37
N THR A 160 7.33 -16.23 -13.54
CA THR A 160 8.51 -15.80 -14.29
C THR A 160 9.29 -14.78 -13.49
N CYS A 161 10.60 -14.80 -13.65
CA CYS A 161 11.52 -13.83 -13.08
C CYS A 161 12.34 -13.20 -14.21
N ALA A 162 12.73 -11.93 -14.04
CA ALA A 162 13.53 -11.19 -15.00
C ALA A 162 14.38 -10.14 -14.28
N LEU A 163 15.46 -9.71 -14.93
CA LEU A 163 16.26 -8.57 -14.51
C LEU A 163 15.69 -7.29 -15.13
N ILE A 164 15.56 -6.27 -14.28
CA ILE A 164 15.13 -4.93 -14.62
C ILE A 164 16.31 -3.98 -14.45
N THR A 165 16.77 -3.39 -15.54
CA THR A 165 17.83 -2.38 -15.55
C THR A 165 17.30 -1.09 -14.97
N VAL A 166 17.92 -0.63 -13.88
CA VAL A 166 17.59 0.61 -13.15
C VAL A 166 18.70 1.65 -13.19
N GLY A 167 19.85 1.32 -13.79
CA GLY A 167 20.99 2.21 -13.95
C GLY A 167 21.73 2.53 -12.64
N HIS A 168 22.68 3.45 -12.74
CA HIS A 168 23.40 4.02 -11.61
C HIS A 168 22.69 5.23 -11.00
N ARG A 169 23.25 5.80 -9.93
CA ARG A 169 22.71 7.01 -9.30
C ARG A 169 22.69 8.17 -10.30
N GLY A 170 21.54 8.84 -10.40
CA GLY A 170 21.33 9.96 -11.33
C GLY A 170 20.89 9.54 -12.73
N GLU A 171 20.88 8.24 -13.04
CA GLU A 171 20.30 7.73 -14.28
C GLU A 171 18.79 7.51 -14.13
N HIS A 172 18.07 7.68 -15.24
CA HIS A 172 16.62 7.55 -15.32
C HIS A 172 16.27 6.46 -16.33
N VAL A 173 16.56 5.21 -15.95
CA VAL A 173 16.32 4.03 -16.79
C VAL A 173 15.41 3.07 -16.05
N LEU A 174 14.43 2.53 -16.76
CA LEU A 174 13.64 1.39 -16.33
C LEU A 174 13.41 0.51 -17.56
N HIS A 175 14.14 -0.60 -17.65
CA HIS A 175 14.08 -1.46 -18.82
C HIS A 175 14.11 -2.93 -18.41
N LEU A 176 13.19 -3.73 -18.93
CA LEU A 176 13.19 -5.18 -18.71
C LEU A 176 14.16 -5.84 -19.69
N GLU A 177 15.07 -6.68 -19.21
CA GLU A 177 16.00 -7.41 -20.07
C GLU A 177 15.36 -8.69 -20.61
N PRO A 178 14.97 -8.75 -21.90
CA PRO A 178 14.16 -9.87 -22.41
C PRO A 178 14.91 -11.22 -22.38
N GLY A 179 16.25 -11.18 -22.50
CA GLY A 179 17.10 -12.37 -22.44
C GLY A 179 17.32 -12.92 -21.03
N SER A 180 16.91 -12.19 -19.99
CA SER A 180 17.02 -12.62 -18.58
C SER A 180 15.74 -13.30 -18.07
N VAL A 181 14.71 -13.41 -18.90
CA VAL A 181 13.41 -13.94 -18.48
C VAL A 181 13.52 -15.45 -18.30
N GLU A 182 13.37 -15.89 -17.06
CA GLU A 182 13.46 -17.28 -16.65
C GLU A 182 12.18 -17.72 -15.94
N SER A 183 11.88 -19.02 -15.97
CA SER A 183 10.79 -19.57 -15.18
C SER A 183 11.10 -19.44 -13.68
N GLY A 184 10.20 -18.80 -12.95
CA GLY A 184 10.27 -18.72 -11.51
C GLY A 184 10.03 -20.09 -10.87
N ARG A 185 10.71 -20.38 -9.78
CA ARG A 185 10.42 -21.54 -8.93
C ARG A 185 9.48 -21.09 -7.81
N GLY A 186 8.32 -21.73 -7.72
CA GLY A 186 7.33 -21.52 -6.66
C GLY A 186 7.44 -22.56 -5.56
#